data_AF-A0A844CML8-F1
#
_entry.id   AF-A0A844CML8-F1
#
_cell.length_a   1.000
_cell.length_b   1.000
_cell.length_c   1.000
_cell.angle_alpha   90.00
_cell.angle_beta   90.00
_cell.angle_gamma   90.00
#
_symmetry.space_group_name_H-M   'P 1'
#
loop_
_entity.id
_entity.type
_entity.pdbx_description
1 polymer ?
#
loop_
_entity_poly.entity_id
_entity_poly.type
_entity_poly.pdbx_seq_one_letter_code
_entity_poly.pdbx_strand_id
1 'polypeptide(L)'
;MNNATKAQQIPGENTNVLYGLFGMIDASGYFPPLVFLNTFLMAGSDPCDQDGRMDQWRPFSLNETEYAEVKAGSIASRPGTLESALNCTCWEDWVQTILA
;
A
#
# COMPACT_ATOMS: atom_id res chain seq x y z
N MET A 1 9.51 12.26 -13.17
CA MET A 1 8.40 11.65 -12.38
C MET A 1 8.60 12.04 -10.92
N ASN A 2 7.59 12.61 -10.28
CA ASN A 2 7.63 12.86 -8.84
C ASN A 2 7.28 11.56 -8.08
N ASN A 3 7.51 11.53 -6.76
CA ASN A 3 7.27 10.34 -5.95
C ASN A 3 5.78 9.98 -5.86
N ALA A 4 4.88 10.98 -5.87
CA ALA A 4 3.43 10.77 -5.88
C ALA A 4 2.96 9.97 -7.10
N THR A 5 3.45 10.25 -8.32
CA THR A 5 3.06 9.50 -9.52
C THR A 5 3.51 8.04 -9.43
N LYS A 6 4.69 7.77 -8.87
CA LYS A 6 5.18 6.40 -8.64
C LYS A 6 4.36 5.66 -7.59
N ALA A 7 4.01 6.34 -6.50
CA ALA A 7 3.20 5.78 -5.42
C ALA A 7 1.75 5.49 -5.82
N GLN A 8 1.24 6.14 -6.86
CA GLN A 8 -0.05 5.80 -7.47
C GLN A 8 0.05 4.62 -8.43
N GLN A 9 1.19 4.46 -9.13
CA GLN A 9 1.42 3.33 -10.05
C GLN A 9 1.65 2.01 -9.33
N ILE A 10 2.43 2.00 -8.25
CA ILE A 10 2.79 0.78 -7.50
C ILE A 10 1.54 0.01 -7.02
N PRO A 11 0.52 0.63 -6.39
CA PRO A 11 -0.72 -0.06 -6.00
C PRO A 11 -1.57 -0.51 -7.21
N GLY A 12 -1.56 0.24 -8.30
CA GLY A 12 -2.31 -0.10 -9.53
C GLY A 12 -1.69 -1.27 -10.30
N GLU A 13 -0.37 -1.38 -10.30
CA GLU A 13 0.35 -2.54 -10.85
C GLU A 13 0.22 -3.74 -9.90
N ASN A 14 0.29 -3.51 -8.58
CA ASN A 14 0.16 -4.55 -7.57
C ASN A 14 -1.27 -5.15 -7.48
N THR A 15 -2.32 -4.38 -7.79
CA THR A 15 -3.70 -4.90 -7.87
C THR A 15 -3.93 -5.86 -9.05
N ASN A 16 -3.02 -5.88 -10.04
CA ASN A 16 -3.06 -6.82 -11.16
C ASN A 16 -2.19 -8.07 -10.93
N VAL A 17 -1.41 -8.11 -9.84
CA VAL A 17 -0.66 -9.29 -9.43
C VAL A 17 -1.59 -10.19 -8.63
N LEU A 18 -1.76 -11.44 -9.09
CA LEU A 18 -2.48 -12.46 -8.34
C LEU A 18 -1.75 -12.60 -6.98
N TYR A 19 -2.41 -12.23 -5.88
CA TYR A 19 -1.88 -12.21 -4.49
C TYR A 19 -1.01 -11.01 -4.08
N GLY A 20 -0.97 -9.95 -4.86
CA GLY A 20 -0.33 -8.69 -4.48
C GLY A 20 -0.89 -8.13 -3.16
N LEU A 21 -0.02 -7.63 -2.27
CA LEU A 21 -0.42 -7.17 -0.94
C LEU A 21 -1.47 -6.07 -1.02
N PHE A 22 -1.33 -5.17 -2.00
CA PHE A 22 -2.31 -4.12 -2.21
C PHE A 22 -3.64 -4.64 -2.73
N GLY A 23 -3.70 -5.75 -3.45
CA GLY A 23 -4.97 -6.41 -3.81
C GLY A 23 -5.74 -6.89 -2.57
N MET A 24 -5.03 -7.40 -1.56
CA MET A 24 -5.63 -7.83 -0.30
C MET A 24 -6.03 -6.64 0.59
N ILE A 25 -5.20 -5.60 0.66
CA ILE A 25 -5.56 -4.32 1.30
C ILE A 25 -6.83 -3.75 0.67
N ASP A 26 -6.88 -3.68 -0.66
CA ASP A 26 -8.03 -3.18 -1.40
C ASP A 26 -9.31 -3.98 -1.07
N ALA A 27 -9.22 -5.30 -0.90
CA ALA A 27 -10.34 -6.17 -0.54
C ALA A 27 -10.79 -6.04 0.92
N SER A 28 -9.90 -5.63 1.82
CA SER A 28 -10.16 -5.52 3.26
C SER A 28 -11.09 -4.37 3.65
N GLY A 29 -11.23 -3.37 2.78
CA GLY A 29 -11.93 -2.11 3.10
C GLY A 29 -11.13 -1.18 4.03
N TYR A 30 -9.86 -1.47 4.28
CA TYR A 30 -8.97 -0.63 5.07
C TYR A 30 -7.81 -0.09 4.24
N PHE A 31 -7.32 1.08 4.62
CA PHE A 31 -6.12 1.71 4.05
C PHE A 31 -5.07 1.94 5.15
N PRO A 32 -3.78 1.65 4.89
CA PRO A 32 -2.76 1.76 5.92
C PRO A 32 -2.47 3.24 6.24
N PRO A 33 -2.23 3.58 7.52
CA PRO A 33 -1.68 4.89 7.90
C PRO A 33 -0.36 5.19 7.19
N LEU A 34 -0.03 6.47 7.05
CA LEU A 34 1.19 6.95 6.37
C LEU A 34 2.47 6.24 6.83
N VAL A 35 2.65 6.09 8.15
CA VAL A 35 3.86 5.44 8.71
C VAL A 35 3.99 4.01 8.19
N PHE A 36 2.89 3.28 8.13
CA PHE A 36 2.86 1.88 7.70
C PHE A 36 3.10 1.76 6.20
N LEU A 37 2.44 2.62 5.41
CA LEU A 37 2.66 2.70 3.98
C LEU A 37 4.12 3.04 3.64
N ASN A 38 4.73 3.96 4.40
CA ASN A 38 6.13 4.31 4.22
C ASN A 38 7.08 3.17 4.59
N THR A 39 6.76 2.34 5.58
CA THR A 39 7.54 1.11 5.86
C THR A 39 7.58 0.19 4.64
N PHE A 40 6.45 -0.01 3.97
CA PHE A 40 6.38 -0.79 2.74
C PHE A 40 7.17 -0.14 1.58
N LEU A 41 6.97 1.15 1.34
CA LEU A 41 7.63 1.85 0.23
C LEU A 41 9.17 1.91 0.42
N MET A 42 9.62 1.96 1.67
CA MET A 42 11.04 1.91 2.04
C MET A 42 11.64 0.51 1.94
N ALA A 43 10.84 -0.55 1.99
CA ALA A 43 11.34 -1.92 1.77
C ALA A 43 11.86 -2.12 0.34
N GLY A 44 11.28 -1.42 -0.64
CA GLY A 44 11.73 -1.48 -2.04
C GLY A 44 11.27 -2.72 -2.81
N SER A 45 10.44 -3.56 -2.19
CA SER A 45 9.86 -4.76 -2.80
C SER A 45 8.56 -5.14 -2.10
N ASP A 46 7.67 -5.85 -2.80
CA ASP A 46 6.47 -6.42 -2.17
C ASP A 46 6.83 -7.76 -1.50
N PRO A 47 6.68 -7.91 -0.17
CA PRO A 47 6.96 -9.17 0.52
C PRO A 47 6.00 -10.31 0.12
N CYS A 48 4.86 -9.99 -0.50
CA CYS A 48 3.87 -10.95 -1.00
C CYS A 48 4.05 -11.26 -2.49
N ASP A 49 5.01 -10.65 -3.19
CA ASP A 49 5.33 -10.98 -4.59
C ASP A 49 6.09 -12.31 -4.68
N GLN A 50 5.34 -13.41 -4.61
CA GLN A 50 5.88 -14.77 -4.63
C GLN A 50 6.21 -15.27 -6.03
N ASP A 51 5.71 -14.63 -7.09
CA ASP A 51 5.96 -15.02 -8.48
C ASP A 51 6.91 -14.06 -9.22
N GLY A 52 7.44 -13.04 -8.53
CA GLY A 52 8.46 -12.12 -9.03
C GLY A 52 7.93 -11.21 -10.14
N ARG A 53 6.63 -10.93 -10.13
CA ARG A 53 5.97 -10.11 -11.15
C ARG A 53 6.05 -8.62 -10.87
N MET A 54 6.42 -8.21 -9.65
CA MET A 54 6.75 -6.84 -9.35
C MET A 54 8.26 -6.63 -9.40
N ASP A 55 8.68 -5.72 -10.29
CA ASP A 55 10.04 -5.22 -10.25
C ASP A 55 10.30 -4.53 -8.89
N GLN A 56 11.47 -4.78 -8.32
CA GLN A 56 11.93 -4.02 -7.17
C GLN A 56 11.98 -2.53 -7.51
N TRP A 57 11.55 -1.70 -6.57
CA TRP A 57 11.63 -0.25 -6.71
C TRP A 57 12.71 0.33 -5.80
N ARG A 58 13.19 1.51 -6.16
CA ARG A 58 14.09 2.27 -5.29
C ARG A 58 13.32 2.72 -4.03
N PRO A 59 13.76 2.39 -2.81
CA PRO A 59 13.14 2.84 -1.57
C PRO A 59 12.84 4.33 -1.53
N PHE A 60 11.66 4.69 -1.06
CA PHE A 60 11.22 6.08 -0.87
C PHE A 60 10.12 6.17 0.17
N SER A 61 9.85 7.40 0.63
CA SER A 61 8.74 7.70 1.53
C SER A 61 7.90 8.85 0.97
N LEU A 62 6.65 8.87 1.39
CA LEU A 62 5.69 9.94 1.14
C LEU A 62 5.70 10.93 2.29
N ASN A 63 5.51 12.21 1.95
CA ASN A 63 5.07 13.21 2.91
C ASN A 63 3.53 13.21 3.06
N GLU A 64 3.00 14.02 3.98
CA GLU A 64 1.56 14.09 4.26
C GLU A 64 0.71 14.48 3.05
N THR A 65 1.21 15.39 2.20
CA THR A 65 0.51 15.82 0.98
C THR A 65 0.44 14.69 -0.04
N GLU A 66 1.57 14.04 -0.31
CA GLU A 66 1.63 12.91 -1.25
C GLU A 66 0.77 11.73 -0.77
N TYR A 67 0.78 11.48 0.54
CA TYR A 67 -0.08 10.48 1.16
C TYR A 67 -1.57 10.80 1.01
N ALA A 68 -1.96 12.06 1.22
CA ALA A 68 -3.35 12.48 1.04
C ALA A 68 -3.83 12.24 -0.40
N GLU A 69 -2.98 12.49 -1.40
CA GLU A 69 -3.28 12.21 -2.81
C GLU A 69 -3.45 10.71 -3.08
N VAL A 70 -2.54 9.87 -2.56
CA VAL A 70 -2.62 8.40 -2.73
C VAL A 70 -3.87 7.85 -2.04
N LYS A 71 -4.15 8.29 -0.81
CA LYS A 71 -5.34 7.88 -0.06
C LYS A 71 -6.63 8.29 -0.77
N ALA A 72 -6.69 9.52 -1.27
CA ALA A 72 -7.85 10.00 -2.02
C ALA A 72 -8.09 9.14 -3.28
N GLY A 73 -7.02 8.75 -3.97
CA GLY A 73 -7.11 7.82 -5.11
C GLY A 73 -7.67 6.45 -4.71
N SER A 74 -7.20 5.87 -3.62
CA SER A 74 -7.68 4.57 -3.11
C SER A 74 -9.14 4.62 -2.63
N ILE A 75 -9.56 5.70 -1.97
CA ILE A 75 -10.98 5.86 -1.56
C ILE A 75 -11.88 6.09 -2.77
N ALA A 76 -11.41 6.82 -3.79
CA ALA A 76 -12.18 7.06 -5.00
C ALA A 76 -12.40 5.77 -5.81
N SER A 77 -11.41 4.86 -5.85
CA SER A 77 -11.55 3.55 -6.50
C SER A 77 -12.44 2.61 -5.70
N ARG A 78 -12.48 2.72 -4.37
CA ARG A 78 -13.33 1.92 -3.47
C ARG A 78 -14.01 2.78 -2.41
N PRO A 79 -15.21 3.30 -2.69
CA PRO A 79 -15.98 4.07 -1.72
C PRO A 79 -16.26 3.25 -0.45
N GLY A 80 -15.96 3.82 0.71
CA GLY A 80 -16.13 3.17 2.01
C GLY A 80 -14.84 2.63 2.63
N THR A 81 -13.72 2.68 1.93
CA THR A 81 -12.40 2.36 2.50
C THR A 81 -12.07 3.30 3.66
N LEU A 82 -11.63 2.73 4.79
CA LEU A 82 -11.28 3.48 6.01
C LEU A 82 -9.78 3.43 6.28
N GLU A 83 -9.16 4.59 6.48
CA GLU A 83 -7.81 4.63 7.06
C GLU A 83 -7.86 4.11 8.50
N SER A 84 -7.07 3.08 8.80
CA SER A 84 -7.06 2.49 10.13
C SER A 84 -5.75 1.75 10.41
N ALA A 85 -5.18 1.97 11.60
CA ALA A 85 -4.06 1.19 12.10
C ALA A 85 -4.48 -0.19 12.65
N LEU A 86 -5.79 -0.50 12.72
CA LEU A 86 -6.33 -1.77 13.24
C LEU A 86 -5.80 -2.18 14.63
N ASN A 87 -5.47 -1.19 15.47
CA ASN A 87 -4.79 -1.35 16.77
C ASN A 87 -3.36 -1.94 16.70
N CYS A 88 -2.79 -2.07 15.50
CA CYS A 88 -1.41 -2.46 15.29
C CYS A 88 -0.46 -1.27 15.53
N THR A 89 0.79 -1.57 15.86
CA THR A 89 1.84 -0.55 16.07
C THR A 89 2.92 -0.58 14.99
N CYS A 90 2.97 -1.63 14.16
CA CYS A 90 3.87 -1.77 13.04
C CYS A 90 3.16 -2.31 11.79
N TRP A 91 3.86 -2.24 10.66
CA TRP A 91 3.38 -2.69 9.36
C TRP A 91 3.15 -4.20 9.32
N GLU A 92 4.05 -4.98 9.90
CA GLU A 92 4.02 -6.44 9.86
C GLU A 92 2.75 -6.97 10.53
N ASP A 93 2.45 -6.47 11.74
CA ASP A 93 1.22 -6.83 12.48
C ASP A 93 -0.03 -6.39 11.72
N TRP A 94 0.02 -5.22 11.10
CA TRP A 94 -1.10 -4.68 10.33
C TRP A 94 -1.40 -5.54 9.10
N VAL A 95 -0.36 -5.95 8.37
CA VAL A 95 -0.49 -6.87 7.24
C VAL A 95 -1.07 -8.20 7.72
N GLN A 96 -0.52 -8.80 8.78
CA GLN A 96 -1.06 -10.06 9.32
C GLN A 96 -2.53 -9.93 9.74
N THR A 97 -2.95 -8.78 10.27
CA THR A 97 -4.34 -8.52 10.67
C THR A 97 -5.29 -8.46 9.48
N ILE A 98 -4.85 -7.91 8.34
CA ILE A 98 -5.66 -7.86 7.11
C ILE A 98 -5.72 -9.20 6.39
N LEU A 99 -4.68 -10.02 6.55
CA LEU A 99 -4.59 -11.33 5.92
C LEU A 99 -5.30 -12.46 6.69
N ALA A 100 -5.78 -12.19 7.91
CA ALA A 100 -6.47 -13.14 8.78
C ALA A 100 -7.94 -13.36 8.38
#